data_AF-A0A4U5JKA4-F1
#
_entry.id   AF-A0A4U5JKA4-F1
#
_cell.length_a   1.000
_cell.length_b   1.000
_cell.length_c   1.000
_cell.angle_alpha   90.00
_cell.angle_beta   90.00
_cell.angle_gamma   90.00
#
_symmetry.space_group_name_H-M   'P 1'
#
loop_
_entity.id
_entity.type
_entity.pdbx_description
1 polymer ?
#
loop_
_entity_poly.entity_id
_entity_poly.type
_entity_poly.pdbx_seq_one_letter_code
_entity_poly.pdbx_strand_id
1 'polypeptide(L)'
;MSTDTQPGSDATLSAEEVAELQARVDDLESELSDVRTAVDDDTKKMVIIATKGTLDMAYPPLILASTAAAFGYDVTVFHTFWGLEILHEENSKDLQLSSVGNPNMPVPNAIAALPGMDRMTTRMMRNKISDNEVASVEELIDISLDSGVDLQACQMTIDLLGYDENDFYDGVTTGVGAASAFQEMVDADIQLLV
;
A
#
# COMPACT_ATOMS: atom_id res chain seq x y z
N MET A 1 25.79 -63.36 -8.51
CA MET A 1 25.36 -61.97 -8.75
C MET A 1 25.28 -61.31 -7.37
N SER A 2 26.43 -60.89 -6.82
CA SER A 2 26.48 -60.14 -5.57
C SER A 2 26.23 -58.69 -5.89
N THR A 3 25.13 -58.14 -5.39
CA THR A 3 24.96 -56.70 -5.27
C THR A 3 25.72 -56.25 -4.04
N ASP A 4 26.84 -55.57 -4.26
CA ASP A 4 27.63 -54.90 -3.23
C ASP A 4 26.79 -53.76 -2.61
N THR A 5 26.09 -54.06 -1.52
CA THR A 5 25.68 -53.04 -0.56
C THR A 5 26.89 -52.78 0.33
N GLN A 6 27.57 -51.65 0.11
CA GLN A 6 28.55 -51.15 1.07
C GLN A 6 27.85 -50.97 2.43
N PRO A 7 28.36 -51.60 3.51
CA PRO A 7 27.84 -51.31 4.83
C PRO A 7 28.17 -49.86 5.14
N GLY A 8 27.13 -49.05 5.41
CA GLY A 8 27.30 -47.69 5.91
C GLY A 8 28.22 -47.73 7.11
N SER A 9 29.35 -47.03 7.02
CA SER A 9 30.19 -46.79 8.18
C SER A 9 29.34 -46.02 9.18
N ASP A 10 29.09 -46.61 10.35
CA ASP A 10 28.87 -45.87 11.59
C ASP A 10 30.12 -44.99 11.79
N ALA A 11 30.16 -43.86 11.11
CA ALA A 11 31.19 -42.86 11.29
C ALA A 11 30.84 -42.12 12.57
N THR A 12 31.27 -42.67 13.69
CA THR A 12 31.26 -41.96 14.97
C THR A 12 32.17 -40.75 14.77
N LEU A 13 31.58 -39.58 14.56
CA LEU A 13 32.30 -38.32 14.46
C LEU A 13 33.21 -38.20 15.68
N SER A 14 34.49 -37.93 15.43
CA SER A 14 35.45 -37.69 16.50
C SER A 14 35.07 -36.44 17.29
N ALA A 15 35.49 -36.38 18.56
CA ALA A 15 35.22 -35.22 19.41
C ALA A 15 35.75 -33.90 18.81
N GLU A 16 36.79 -33.98 17.97
CA GLU A 16 37.38 -32.86 17.26
C GLU A 16 36.50 -32.39 16.09
N GLU A 17 35.97 -33.31 15.28
CA GLU A 17 35.01 -32.99 14.21
C GLU A 17 33.72 -32.39 14.78
N VAL A 18 33.26 -32.89 15.94
CA VAL A 18 32.09 -32.33 16.63
C VAL A 18 32.38 -30.91 17.13
N ALA A 19 33.57 -30.65 17.68
CA ALA A 19 33.95 -29.32 18.15
C ALA A 19 34.09 -28.31 17.00
N GLU A 20 34.64 -28.73 15.85
CA GLU A 20 34.75 -27.89 14.65
C GLU A 20 33.37 -27.55 14.07
N LEU A 21 32.47 -28.55 14.00
CA LEU A 21 31.10 -28.33 13.56
C LEU A 21 30.33 -27.41 14.51
N GLN A 22 30.51 -27.54 15.82
CA GLN A 22 29.91 -26.64 16.81
C GLN A 22 30.40 -25.21 16.65
N ALA A 23 31.72 -25.00 16.52
CA ALA A 23 32.29 -23.68 16.29
C ALA A 23 31.75 -23.04 15.01
N ARG A 24 31.54 -23.83 13.95
CA ARG A 24 30.94 -23.34 12.70
C ARG A 24 29.45 -23.04 12.82
N VAL A 25 28.70 -23.81 13.62
CA VAL A 25 27.29 -23.51 13.92
C VAL A 25 27.20 -22.20 14.70
N ASP A 26 28.04 -22.01 15.73
CA ASP A 26 28.05 -20.78 16.54
C ASP A 26 28.37 -19.53 15.68
N ASP A 27 29.35 -19.65 14.76
CA ASP A 27 29.71 -18.59 13.82
C ASP A 27 28.57 -18.27 12.84
N LEU A 28 27.94 -19.31 12.26
CA LEU A 28 26.78 -19.15 11.37
C LEU A 28 25.56 -18.58 12.10
N GLU A 29 25.32 -18.95 13.36
CA GLU A 29 24.24 -18.39 14.18
C GLU A 29 24.49 -16.90 14.48
N SER A 30 25.75 -16.52 14.70
CA SER A 30 26.15 -15.11 14.85
C SER A 30 25.92 -14.32 13.56
N GLU A 31 26.42 -14.79 12.41
CA GLU A 31 26.18 -14.12 11.12
C GLU A 31 24.68 -14.01 10.81
N LEU A 32 23.90 -15.07 11.08
CA LEU A 32 22.46 -15.05 10.87
C LEU A 32 21.75 -14.03 11.77
N SER A 33 22.21 -13.85 13.01
CA SER A 33 21.70 -12.84 13.93
C SER A 33 21.99 -11.42 13.44
N ASP A 34 23.21 -11.17 12.97
CA ASP A 34 23.61 -9.86 12.45
C ASP A 34 22.83 -9.51 11.17
N VAL A 35 22.66 -10.47 10.26
CA VAL A 35 21.87 -10.29 9.04
C VAL A 35 20.39 -10.05 9.37
N ARG A 36 19.80 -10.79 10.31
CA ARG A 36 18.40 -10.55 10.72
C ARG A 36 18.21 -9.14 11.27
N THR A 37 19.11 -8.71 12.15
CA THR A 37 19.06 -7.36 12.73
C THR A 37 19.20 -6.29 11.66
N ALA A 38 20.08 -6.48 10.67
CA ALA A 38 20.22 -5.55 9.54
C ALA A 38 18.96 -5.52 8.66
N VAL A 39 18.33 -6.67 8.39
CA VAL A 39 17.11 -6.76 7.56
C VAL A 39 15.89 -6.15 8.27
N ASP A 40 15.77 -6.33 9.59
CA ASP A 40 14.70 -5.72 10.39
C ASP A 40 14.83 -4.17 10.45
N ASP A 41 16.05 -3.62 10.34
CA ASP A 41 16.33 -2.17 10.35
C ASP A 41 16.34 -1.52 8.95
N ASP A 42 16.29 -2.32 7.86
CA ASP A 42 16.38 -1.85 6.47
C ASP A 42 15.05 -1.86 5.69
N THR A 43 13.93 -2.32 6.28
CA THR A 43 12.63 -2.27 5.60
C THR A 43 12.24 -0.82 5.33
N LYS A 44 12.23 -0.44 4.04
CA LYS A 44 12.02 0.94 3.64
C LYS A 44 10.58 1.36 3.86
N LYS A 45 10.41 2.54 4.45
CA LYS A 45 9.10 3.09 4.81
C LYS A 45 8.64 4.15 3.81
N MET A 46 7.37 4.08 3.42
CA MET A 46 6.74 5.04 2.54
C MET A 46 5.42 5.53 3.11
N VAL A 47 5.28 6.85 3.21
CA VAL A 47 4.04 7.48 3.67
C VAL A 47 3.46 8.36 2.58
N ILE A 48 2.17 8.18 2.31
CA ILE A 48 1.39 8.98 1.36
C ILE A 48 0.26 9.68 2.10
N ILE A 49 0.17 11.00 1.94
CA ILE A 49 -0.97 11.78 2.42
C ILE A 49 -1.92 12.02 1.24
N ALA A 50 -3.09 11.40 1.25
CA ALA A 50 -4.10 11.51 0.19
C ALA A 50 -5.19 12.52 0.61
N THR A 51 -5.26 13.64 -0.10
CA THR A 51 -6.13 14.78 0.27
C THR A 51 -7.34 14.99 -0.63
N LYS A 52 -7.33 14.38 -1.82
CA LYS A 52 -8.35 14.56 -2.86
C LYS A 52 -9.10 13.26 -3.14
N GLY A 53 -10.41 13.35 -3.34
CA GLY A 53 -11.29 12.21 -3.62
C GLY A 53 -11.96 12.26 -5.00
N THR A 54 -11.38 12.93 -5.99
CA THR A 54 -11.90 12.81 -7.36
C THR A 54 -11.43 11.51 -8.00
N LEU A 55 -12.13 11.03 -9.02
CA LEU A 55 -11.82 9.76 -9.68
C LEU A 55 -10.35 9.68 -10.13
N ASP A 56 -9.81 10.74 -10.72
CA ASP A 56 -8.43 10.80 -11.20
C ASP A 56 -7.39 10.86 -10.07
N MET A 57 -7.78 11.33 -8.89
CA MET A 57 -6.88 11.48 -7.74
C MET A 57 -6.87 10.26 -6.83
N ALA A 58 -7.81 9.33 -7.00
CA ALA A 58 -7.83 8.05 -6.30
C ALA A 58 -6.73 7.08 -6.79
N TYR A 59 -6.41 7.11 -8.08
CA TYR A 59 -5.46 6.16 -8.69
C TYR A 59 -4.01 6.36 -8.21
N PRO A 60 -3.43 7.59 -8.20
CA PRO A 60 -2.03 7.76 -7.83
C PRO A 60 -1.65 7.21 -6.45
N PRO A 61 -2.37 7.51 -5.34
CA PRO A 61 -1.98 7.00 -4.03
C PRO A 61 -2.10 5.47 -3.96
N LEU A 62 -3.17 4.89 -4.50
CA LEU A 62 -3.39 3.43 -4.46
C LEU A 62 -2.39 2.66 -5.33
N ILE A 63 -2.11 3.13 -6.56
CA ILE A 63 -1.12 2.50 -7.44
C ILE A 63 0.27 2.58 -6.83
N LEU A 64 0.67 3.75 -6.31
CA LEU A 64 1.98 3.90 -5.68
C LEU A 64 2.11 3.03 -4.44
N ALA A 65 1.07 2.98 -3.60
CA ALA A 65 1.09 2.21 -2.38
C ALA A 65 1.17 0.71 -2.63
N SER A 66 0.28 0.17 -3.46
CA SER A 66 0.31 -1.25 -3.85
C SER A 66 1.63 -1.64 -4.53
N THR A 67 2.17 -0.79 -5.40
CA THR A 67 3.46 -1.03 -6.05
C THR A 67 4.61 -1.03 -5.04
N ALA A 68 4.65 -0.06 -4.13
CA ALA A 68 5.69 0.01 -3.10
C ALA A 68 5.62 -1.21 -2.16
N ALA A 69 4.43 -1.62 -1.73
CA ALA A 69 4.24 -2.85 -0.95
C ALA A 69 4.75 -4.09 -1.69
N ALA A 70 4.49 -4.20 -3.01
CA ALA A 70 5.02 -5.29 -3.82
C ALA A 70 6.57 -5.30 -3.92
N PHE A 71 7.23 -4.16 -3.72
CA PHE A 71 8.69 -4.05 -3.61
C PHE A 71 9.22 -4.25 -2.18
N GLY A 72 8.35 -4.60 -1.22
CA GLY A 72 8.72 -4.85 0.18
C GLY A 72 8.84 -3.60 1.03
N TYR A 73 8.24 -2.48 0.62
CA TYR A 73 8.14 -1.31 1.47
C TYR A 73 7.04 -1.50 2.50
N ASP A 74 7.26 -0.95 3.69
CA ASP A 74 6.20 -0.71 4.68
C ASP A 74 5.49 0.60 4.30
N VAL A 75 4.19 0.51 3.99
CA VAL A 75 3.46 1.61 3.35
C VAL A 75 2.24 2.02 4.16
N THR A 76 2.18 3.31 4.48
CA THR A 76 1.00 3.94 5.10
C THR A 76 0.39 4.95 4.13
N VAL A 77 -0.93 4.90 3.93
CA VAL A 77 -1.67 5.92 3.17
C VAL A 77 -2.69 6.59 4.06
N PHE A 78 -2.36 7.80 4.51
CA PHE A 78 -3.24 8.61 5.34
C PHE A 78 -4.21 9.43 4.48
N HIS A 79 -5.47 9.02 4.46
CA HIS A 79 -6.55 9.72 3.78
C HIS A 79 -7.15 10.78 4.70
N THR A 80 -7.28 12.01 4.18
CA THR A 80 -7.82 13.15 4.91
C THR A 80 -8.65 14.04 3.99
N PHE A 81 -9.55 14.85 4.56
CA PHE A 81 -10.54 15.64 3.80
C PHE A 81 -11.26 14.77 2.76
N TRP A 82 -11.33 15.22 1.51
CA TRP A 82 -11.99 14.51 0.42
C TRP A 82 -11.32 13.19 0.07
N GLY A 83 -10.08 12.94 0.52
CA GLY A 83 -9.43 11.64 0.37
C GLY A 83 -10.24 10.50 1.01
N LEU A 84 -11.02 10.75 2.07
CA LEU A 84 -11.85 9.72 2.71
C LEU A 84 -12.89 9.11 1.78
N GLU A 85 -13.33 9.87 0.77
CA GLU A 85 -14.29 9.37 -0.24
C GLU A 85 -13.75 8.16 -1.00
N ILE A 86 -12.42 8.02 -1.08
CA ILE A 86 -11.76 6.86 -1.69
C ILE A 86 -11.98 5.60 -0.84
N LEU A 87 -11.95 5.73 0.49
CA LEU A 87 -12.07 4.59 1.41
C LEU A 87 -13.51 4.28 1.82
N HIS A 88 -14.45 5.19 1.56
CA HIS A 88 -15.85 4.98 1.90
C HIS A 88 -16.50 4.00 0.90
N GLU A 89 -17.09 2.90 1.40
CA GLU A 89 -17.55 1.78 0.56
C GLU A 89 -18.59 2.16 -0.49
N GLU A 90 -19.48 3.10 -0.16
CA GLU A 90 -20.53 3.55 -1.08
C GLU A 90 -20.02 4.68 -1.99
N ASN A 91 -19.29 5.65 -1.45
CA ASN A 91 -18.89 6.84 -2.22
C ASN A 91 -17.77 6.53 -3.22
N SER A 92 -16.86 5.61 -2.89
CA SER A 92 -15.76 5.18 -3.76
C SER A 92 -16.23 4.61 -5.11
N LYS A 93 -17.46 4.07 -5.16
CA LYS A 93 -18.09 3.52 -6.37
C LYS A 93 -18.58 4.60 -7.35
N ASP A 94 -18.83 5.83 -6.87
CA ASP A 94 -19.26 6.95 -7.73
C ASP A 94 -18.35 8.18 -7.68
N LEU A 95 -17.04 8.00 -7.47
CA LEU A 95 -16.10 9.12 -7.59
C LEU A 95 -16.17 9.75 -8.99
N GLN A 96 -16.24 11.09 -9.02
CA GLN A 96 -16.39 11.87 -10.25
C GLN A 96 -15.11 12.66 -10.58
N LEU A 97 -14.93 12.92 -11.87
CA LEU A 97 -13.93 13.85 -12.37
C LEU A 97 -14.49 15.27 -12.33
N SER A 98 -13.70 16.24 -11.86
CA SER A 98 -14.03 17.65 -12.05
C SER A 98 -13.71 18.08 -13.48
N SER A 99 -14.72 18.56 -14.21
CA SER A 99 -14.51 19.15 -15.56
C SER A 99 -14.08 20.60 -15.47
N VAL A 100 -14.61 21.34 -14.50
CA VAL A 100 -14.34 22.78 -14.36
C VAL A 100 -12.99 22.99 -13.69
N GLY A 101 -12.15 23.81 -14.32
CA GLY A 101 -10.83 24.15 -13.76
C GLY A 101 -9.81 23.02 -13.87
N ASN A 102 -10.10 21.96 -14.64
CA ASN A 102 -9.14 20.92 -14.96
C ASN A 102 -8.41 21.25 -16.28
N PRO A 103 -7.17 21.79 -16.24
CA PRO A 103 -6.44 22.19 -17.44
C PRO A 103 -6.03 20.99 -18.31
N ASN A 104 -6.07 19.77 -17.76
CA ASN A 104 -5.71 18.55 -18.49
C ASN A 104 -6.89 18.01 -19.31
N MET A 105 -8.08 18.61 -19.20
CA MET A 105 -9.22 18.28 -20.05
C MET A 105 -9.18 19.13 -21.34
N PRO A 106 -9.33 18.52 -22.52
CA PRO A 106 -9.37 19.23 -23.80
C PRO A 106 -10.72 19.94 -24.02
N VAL A 107 -11.30 20.51 -22.95
CA VAL A 107 -12.60 21.15 -22.93
C VAL A 107 -12.42 22.58 -22.41
N PRO A 108 -12.81 23.61 -23.18
CA PRO A 108 -12.80 24.99 -22.69
C PRO A 108 -13.60 25.14 -21.38
N ASN A 109 -13.10 25.90 -20.41
CA ASN A 109 -13.76 26.08 -19.10
C ASN A 109 -15.23 26.51 -19.18
N ALA A 110 -15.58 27.35 -20.18
CA ALA A 110 -16.97 27.76 -20.40
C ALA A 110 -17.89 26.60 -20.76
N ILE A 111 -17.37 25.60 -21.48
CA ILE A 111 -18.09 24.37 -21.82
C ILE A 111 -18.08 23.43 -20.63
N ALA A 112 -16.95 23.30 -19.93
CA ALA A 112 -16.83 22.44 -18.76
C ALA A 112 -17.80 22.80 -17.63
N ALA A 113 -18.20 24.07 -17.53
CA ALA A 113 -19.17 24.55 -16.54
C ALA A 113 -20.63 24.23 -16.89
N LEU A 114 -20.91 23.62 -18.04
CA LEU A 114 -22.27 23.23 -18.40
C LEU A 114 -22.80 22.08 -17.50
N PRO A 115 -24.08 22.12 -17.09
CA PRO A 115 -24.66 21.06 -16.28
C PRO A 115 -24.51 19.68 -16.93
N GLY A 116 -23.96 18.72 -16.19
CA GLY A 116 -23.78 17.33 -16.63
C GLY A 116 -22.42 17.02 -17.29
N MET A 117 -21.55 18.02 -17.46
CA MET A 117 -20.21 17.79 -18.00
C MET A 117 -19.38 16.86 -17.11
N ASP A 118 -19.43 17.00 -15.79
CA ASP A 118 -18.72 16.12 -14.85
C ASP A 118 -19.10 14.66 -15.02
N ARG A 119 -20.38 14.35 -15.22
CA ARG A 119 -20.81 12.98 -15.52
C ARG A 119 -20.28 12.48 -16.86
N MET A 120 -20.27 13.34 -17.88
CA MET A 120 -19.76 12.98 -19.21
C MET A 120 -18.26 12.69 -19.16
N THR A 121 -17.49 13.55 -18.51
CA THR A 121 -16.02 13.44 -18.41
C THR A 121 -15.63 12.27 -17.51
N THR A 122 -16.36 12.05 -16.41
CA THR A 122 -16.26 10.85 -15.56
C THR A 122 -16.48 9.59 -16.38
N ARG A 123 -17.56 9.52 -17.17
CA ARG A 123 -17.84 8.35 -18.02
C ARG A 123 -16.75 8.12 -19.06
N MET A 124 -16.25 9.18 -19.68
CA MET A 124 -15.13 9.10 -20.62
C MET A 124 -13.87 8.56 -19.93
N MET A 125 -13.57 9.01 -18.71
CA MET A 125 -12.43 8.53 -17.94
C MET A 125 -12.59 7.05 -17.54
N ARG A 126 -13.75 6.65 -17.01
CA ARG A 126 -14.05 5.24 -16.68
C ARG A 126 -13.93 4.32 -17.90
N ASN A 127 -14.41 4.74 -19.06
CA ASN A 127 -14.23 3.99 -20.30
C ASN A 127 -12.75 3.85 -20.66
N LYS A 128 -11.95 4.93 -20.57
CA LYS A 128 -10.50 4.87 -20.84
C LYS A 128 -9.78 3.93 -19.89
N ILE A 129 -10.10 3.96 -18.59
CA ILE A 129 -9.54 3.06 -17.59
C ILE A 129 -9.83 1.60 -17.99
N SER A 130 -11.10 1.29 -18.27
CA SER A 130 -11.52 -0.04 -18.69
C SER A 130 -10.90 -0.50 -20.01
N ASP A 131 -10.80 0.39 -21.01
CA ASP A 131 -10.22 0.10 -22.33
C ASP A 131 -8.71 -0.17 -22.27
N ASN A 132 -8.05 0.29 -21.21
CA ASN A 132 -6.60 0.09 -20.97
C ASN A 132 -6.31 -0.95 -19.89
N GLU A 133 -7.31 -1.75 -19.48
CA GLU A 133 -7.16 -2.84 -18.51
C GLU A 133 -6.55 -2.38 -17.17
N VAL A 134 -6.83 -1.13 -16.78
CA VAL A 134 -6.42 -0.58 -15.49
C VAL A 134 -7.44 -1.02 -14.44
N ALA A 135 -6.93 -1.55 -13.31
CA ALA A 135 -7.76 -1.93 -12.16
C ALA A 135 -8.62 -0.75 -11.68
N SER A 136 -9.86 -1.02 -11.31
CA SER A 136 -10.78 -0.07 -10.70
C SER A 136 -10.28 0.40 -9.33
N VAL A 137 -10.88 1.47 -8.80
CA VAL A 137 -10.53 2.00 -7.47
C VAL A 137 -10.78 0.95 -6.38
N GLU A 138 -11.90 0.24 -6.45
CA GLU A 138 -12.24 -0.85 -5.52
C GLU A 138 -11.20 -1.97 -5.57
N GLU A 139 -10.85 -2.45 -6.77
CA GLU A 139 -9.80 -3.47 -6.93
C GLU A 139 -8.44 -2.99 -6.41
N LEU A 140 -8.10 -1.72 -6.58
CA LEU A 140 -6.85 -1.15 -6.08
C LEU A 140 -6.85 -1.03 -4.54
N ILE A 141 -7.99 -0.74 -3.92
CA ILE A 141 -8.13 -0.75 -2.45
C ILE A 141 -7.93 -2.18 -1.93
N ASP A 142 -8.62 -3.16 -2.52
CA ASP A 142 -8.49 -4.56 -2.15
C ASP A 142 -7.04 -5.04 -2.29
N ILE A 143 -6.39 -4.75 -3.42
CA ILE A 143 -4.97 -5.08 -3.64
C ILE A 143 -4.08 -4.41 -2.58
N SER A 144 -4.31 -3.15 -2.25
CA SER A 144 -3.55 -2.45 -1.21
C SER A 144 -3.70 -3.14 0.15
N LEU A 145 -4.93 -3.42 0.58
CA LEU A 145 -5.21 -4.10 1.84
C LEU A 145 -4.62 -5.50 1.88
N ASP A 146 -4.82 -6.30 0.83
CA ASP A 146 -4.29 -7.65 0.71
C ASP A 146 -2.75 -7.69 0.71
N SER A 147 -2.11 -6.61 0.22
CA SER A 147 -0.65 -6.45 0.20
C SER A 147 -0.09 -5.92 1.53
N GLY A 148 -0.93 -5.65 2.53
CA GLY A 148 -0.53 -5.15 3.84
C GLY A 148 -0.27 -3.65 3.90
N VAL A 149 -0.77 -2.86 2.94
CA VAL A 149 -0.74 -1.39 3.02
C VAL A 149 -1.67 -0.93 4.13
N ASP A 150 -1.19 -0.09 5.04
CA ASP A 150 -2.02 0.54 6.07
C ASP A 150 -2.79 1.74 5.50
N LEU A 151 -4.01 1.47 5.03
CA LEU A 151 -4.94 2.50 4.57
C LEU A 151 -5.64 3.14 5.78
N GLN A 152 -5.32 4.40 6.05
CA GLN A 152 -5.77 5.12 7.24
C GLN A 152 -6.84 6.16 6.91
N ALA A 153 -7.94 6.17 7.67
CA ALA A 153 -8.99 7.20 7.62
C ALA A 153 -8.83 8.19 8.78
N CYS A 154 -8.56 9.46 8.46
CA CYS A 154 -8.37 10.53 9.44
C CYS A 154 -9.62 10.76 10.32
N GLN A 155 -9.52 10.47 11.61
CA GLN A 155 -10.63 10.60 12.57
C GLN A 155 -11.26 12.00 12.58
N MET A 156 -10.43 13.05 12.54
CA MET A 156 -10.95 14.42 12.50
C MET A 156 -11.80 14.69 11.27
N THR A 157 -11.52 14.01 10.15
CA THR A 157 -12.32 14.15 8.93
C THR A 157 -13.59 13.31 9.01
N ILE A 158 -13.52 12.10 9.57
CA ILE A 158 -14.71 11.29 9.89
C ILE A 158 -15.70 12.12 10.72
N ASP A 159 -15.22 12.74 11.80
CA ASP A 159 -16.02 13.59 12.68
C ASP A 159 -16.57 14.83 11.94
N LEU A 160 -15.75 15.46 11.08
CA LEU A 160 -16.12 16.67 10.35
C LEU A 160 -17.21 16.41 9.31
N LEU A 161 -17.15 15.28 8.62
CA LEU A 161 -18.09 14.89 7.57
C LEU A 161 -19.32 14.14 8.15
N GLY A 162 -19.22 13.69 9.39
CA GLY A 162 -20.30 12.97 10.09
C GLY A 162 -20.46 11.53 9.58
N TYR A 163 -19.34 10.88 9.23
CA TYR A 163 -19.30 9.48 8.84
C TYR A 163 -19.19 8.56 10.06
N ASP A 164 -19.61 7.31 9.90
CA ASP A 164 -19.41 6.24 10.85
C ASP A 164 -18.16 5.42 10.46
N GLU A 165 -17.46 4.85 11.44
CA GLU A 165 -16.27 4.02 11.15
C GLU A 165 -16.60 2.77 10.33
N ASN A 166 -17.85 2.33 10.36
CA ASN A 166 -18.34 1.18 9.57
C ASN A 166 -18.70 1.56 8.12
N ASP A 167 -18.54 2.82 7.72
CA ASP A 167 -18.79 3.27 6.34
C ASP A 167 -17.59 2.99 5.40
N PHE A 168 -16.46 2.56 5.95
CA PHE A 168 -15.19 2.28 5.25
C PHE A 168 -14.95 0.79 5.07
N TYR A 169 -14.15 0.43 4.05
CA TYR A 169 -13.78 -0.96 3.76
C TYR A 169 -13.15 -1.68 4.97
N ASP A 170 -13.48 -2.96 5.15
CA ASP A 170 -12.85 -3.83 6.13
C ASP A 170 -11.32 -3.79 6.00
N GLY A 171 -10.62 -3.51 7.10
CA GLY A 171 -9.16 -3.39 7.12
C GLY A 171 -8.63 -1.95 7.03
N VAL A 172 -9.50 -0.96 6.79
CA VAL A 172 -9.15 0.46 6.94
C VAL A 172 -8.95 0.81 8.41
N THR A 173 -7.82 1.44 8.72
CA THR A 173 -7.48 1.90 10.07
C THR A 173 -8.17 3.24 10.37
N THR A 174 -9.08 3.25 11.35
CA THR A 174 -9.74 4.46 11.89
C THR A 174 -9.08 4.94 13.19
N GLY A 175 -9.58 6.01 13.81
CA GLY A 175 -9.06 6.51 15.10
C GLY A 175 -7.69 7.19 15.03
N VAL A 176 -7.11 7.31 13.83
CA VAL A 176 -5.81 7.94 13.57
C VAL A 176 -5.97 9.41 13.21
N GLY A 177 -4.99 10.24 13.59
CA GLY A 177 -5.03 11.67 13.36
C GLY A 177 -3.73 12.21 12.77
N ALA A 178 -3.68 13.52 12.57
CA ALA A 178 -2.50 14.19 12.01
C ALA A 178 -1.21 13.93 12.81
N ALA A 179 -1.32 13.72 14.13
CA ALA A 179 -0.18 13.39 14.97
C ALA A 179 0.42 12.01 14.63
N SER A 180 -0.41 11.00 14.40
CA SER A 180 0.01 9.66 14.00
C SER A 180 0.66 9.71 12.62
N ALA A 181 -0.01 10.33 11.64
CA ALA A 181 0.55 10.51 10.29
C ALA A 181 1.89 11.26 10.31
N PHE A 182 2.04 12.26 11.17
CA PHE A 182 3.30 12.99 11.32
C PHE A 182 4.42 12.11 11.89
N GLN A 183 4.12 11.24 12.86
CA GLN A 183 5.10 10.31 13.42
C GLN A 183 5.57 9.30 12.36
N GLU A 184 4.63 8.70 11.61
CA GLU A 184 4.99 7.81 10.50
C GLU A 184 5.87 8.51 9.47
N MET A 185 5.57 9.77 9.13
CA MET A 185 6.40 10.54 8.22
C MET A 185 7.81 10.77 8.76
N VAL A 186 8.02 11.01 10.06
CA VAL A 186 9.36 11.23 10.63
C VAL A 186 10.28 10.04 10.37
N ASP A 187 9.74 8.83 10.40
CA ASP A 187 10.49 7.59 10.22
C ASP A 187 10.50 7.10 8.76
N ALA A 188 9.78 7.77 7.84
CA ALA A 188 9.64 7.35 6.45
C ALA A 188 10.83 7.75 5.57
N ASP A 189 11.31 6.83 4.74
CA ASP A 189 12.30 7.11 3.69
C ASP A 189 11.70 7.92 2.53
N ILE A 190 10.41 7.72 2.24
CA ILE A 190 9.67 8.40 1.17
C ILE A 190 8.38 9.02 1.73
N GLN A 191 8.17 10.29 1.46
CA GLN A 191 6.98 11.04 1.88
C GLN A 191 6.36 11.74 0.66
N LEU A 192 5.08 11.51 0.41
CA LEU A 192 4.33 12.14 -0.69
C LEU A 192 3.04 12.78 -0.18
N LEU A 193 2.66 13.89 -0.82
CA LEU A 193 1.35 14.52 -0.66
C LEU A 193 0.65 14.51 -2.02
N VAL A 194 -0.57 13.97 -2.05
CA VAL A 194 -1.36 13.76 -3.28
C VAL A 194 -2.71 14.47 -3.19
#